data_AF-A0A6M1ZPC5-F1
#
_entry.id   AF-A0A6M1ZPC5-F1
#
_cell.length_a   1.000
_cell.length_b   1.000
_cell.length_c   1.000
_cell.angle_alpha   90.00
_cell.angle_beta   90.00
_cell.angle_gamma   90.00
#
_symmetry.space_group_name_H-M   'P 1'
#
loop_
_entity.id
_entity.type
_entity.pdbx_description
1 polymer ?
#
loop_
_entity_poly.entity_id
_entity_poly.type
_entity_poly.pdbx_seq_one_letter_code
_entity_poly.pdbx_strand_id
1 'polypeptide(L)'
;MEISTYFRINTEETGQFERTLIIADEGSYVSYLEGCTAPAYSSHQIHAAVVEIVALERAEVKYSTVQNWYAGDPKTGEGGVFNFVTKRGRCAGNHSKISWTQVEAGAAITWKYPSCILQGDHSVGEFYSIALTNGKMQADTGTKMI
;
A
#
# COMPACT_ATOMS: atom_id res chain seq x y z
N MET A 1 -8.92 -17.78 -6.86
CA MET A 1 -7.46 -17.74 -7.04
C MET A 1 -7.01 -16.34 -6.66
N GLU A 2 -5.90 -16.19 -5.94
CA GLU A 2 -5.39 -14.87 -5.55
C GLU A 2 -4.48 -14.31 -6.64
N ILE A 3 -4.60 -13.02 -6.91
CA ILE A 3 -3.70 -12.30 -7.81
C ILE A 3 -2.55 -11.78 -6.94
N SER A 4 -1.32 -12.05 -7.33
CA SER A 4 -0.15 -11.52 -6.61
C SER A 4 0.81 -10.85 -7.57
N THR A 5 1.34 -9.71 -7.13
CA THR A 5 2.39 -8.96 -7.84
C THR A 5 3.50 -8.66 -6.86
N TYR A 6 4.74 -8.77 -7.33
CA TYR A 6 5.91 -8.49 -6.53
C TYR A 6 6.77 -7.42 -7.21
N PHE A 7 6.97 -6.31 -6.53
CA PHE A 7 7.79 -5.22 -7.00
C PHE A 7 9.15 -5.20 -6.29
N ARG A 8 10.20 -4.89 -7.04
CA ARG A 8 11.57 -4.87 -6.52
C ARG A 8 12.35 -3.70 -7.12
N ILE A 9 12.92 -2.85 -6.28
CA ILE A 9 13.86 -1.82 -6.71
C ILE A 9 15.21 -2.49 -6.97
N ASN A 10 15.77 -2.41 -8.18
CA ASN A 10 17.01 -3.11 -8.55
C ASN A 10 18.17 -2.20 -8.94
N THR A 11 17.95 -0.88 -8.95
CA THR A 11 18.91 0.11 -9.47
C THR A 11 19.17 1.20 -8.45
N GLU A 12 20.44 1.55 -8.27
CA GLU A 12 20.97 2.33 -7.13
C GLU A 12 20.48 3.79 -7.09
N GLU A 13 20.25 4.43 -8.24
CA GLU A 13 19.85 5.84 -8.34
C GLU A 13 18.45 6.07 -8.92
N THR A 14 17.56 5.08 -8.85
CA THR A 14 16.21 5.19 -9.44
C THR A 14 15.13 5.35 -8.38
N GLY A 15 14.18 6.24 -8.63
CA GLY A 15 12.88 6.20 -7.98
C GLY A 15 11.98 5.15 -8.64
N GLN A 16 11.24 4.39 -7.84
CA GLN A 16 10.18 3.51 -8.33
C GLN A 16 8.85 4.27 -8.28
N PHE A 17 8.24 4.44 -9.44
CA PHE A 17 6.93 5.04 -9.60
C PHE A 17 6.00 4.02 -10.25
N GLU A 18 4.86 3.76 -9.61
CA GLU A 18 3.91 2.77 -10.11
C GLU A 18 2.47 3.17 -9.86
N ARG A 19 1.58 2.66 -10.71
CA ARG A 19 0.14 2.84 -10.58
C ARG A 19 -0.58 1.52 -10.73
N THR A 20 -1.37 1.18 -9.72
CA THR A 20 -2.26 0.02 -9.72
C THR A 20 -3.71 0.51 -9.82
N LEU A 21 -4.45 0.00 -10.79
CA LEU A 21 -5.89 0.22 -10.93
C LEU A 21 -6.61 -1.12 -10.88
N ILE A 22 -7.50 -1.28 -9.90
CA ILE A 22 -8.37 -2.45 -9.76
C ILE A 22 -9.82 -1.98 -9.93
N ILE A 23 -10.53 -2.64 -10.85
CA ILE A 23 -11.97 -2.43 -11.04
C ILE A 23 -12.65 -3.77 -10.81
N ALA A 24 -13.50 -3.83 -9.78
CA ALA A 24 -14.30 -4.99 -9.41
C ALA A 24 -15.74 -4.73 -9.83
N ASP A 25 -16.17 -5.45 -10.88
CA ASP A 25 -17.51 -5.36 -11.45
C ASP A 25 -18.58 -5.95 -10.50
N GLU A 26 -19.86 -5.78 -10.83
CA GLU A 26 -20.98 -6.19 -9.98
C GLU A 26 -20.89 -7.65 -9.51
N GLY A 27 -21.07 -7.86 -8.21
CA GLY A 27 -21.01 -9.18 -7.57
C GLY A 27 -19.65 -9.88 -7.62
N SER A 28 -18.59 -9.21 -8.10
CA SER A 28 -17.27 -9.80 -8.23
C SER A 28 -16.51 -9.86 -6.90
N TYR A 29 -15.53 -10.76 -6.84
CA TYR A 29 -14.62 -10.90 -5.71
C TYR A 29 -13.18 -10.90 -6.21
N VAL A 30 -12.35 -10.00 -5.66
CA VAL A 30 -10.92 -9.90 -5.99
C VAL A 30 -10.10 -9.96 -4.71
N SER A 31 -9.14 -10.88 -4.64
CA SER A 31 -8.08 -10.90 -3.61
C SER A 31 -6.75 -10.60 -4.30
N TYR A 32 -6.13 -9.47 -3.93
CA TYR A 32 -4.89 -8.97 -4.51
C TYR A 32 -3.82 -8.83 -3.43
N LEU A 33 -2.63 -9.39 -3.68
CA LEU A 33 -1.46 -9.31 -2.81
C LEU A 33 -0.31 -8.56 -3.50
N GLU A 34 0.14 -7.48 -2.88
CA GLU A 34 1.31 -6.71 -3.28
C GLU A 34 2.48 -7.00 -2.34
N GLY A 35 3.59 -7.50 -2.89
CA GLY A 35 4.85 -7.64 -2.17
C GLY A 35 5.89 -6.63 -2.67
N CYS A 36 6.64 -5.99 -1.77
CA CYS A 36 7.73 -5.08 -2.17
C CYS A 36 9.01 -5.28 -1.36
N THR A 37 10.17 -5.27 -2.02
CA THR A 37 11.49 -5.25 -1.38
C THR A 37 12.50 -4.33 -2.06
N ALA A 38 13.50 -3.87 -1.30
CA ALA A 38 14.66 -3.13 -1.83
C ALA A 38 16.00 -3.70 -1.27
N PRO A 39 17.06 -3.75 -2.11
CA PRO A 39 18.44 -3.93 -1.68
C PRO A 39 18.95 -2.76 -0.83
N ALA A 40 20.06 -2.98 -0.14
CA ALA A 40 20.76 -1.92 0.60
C ALA A 40 21.56 -1.03 -0.36
N TYR A 41 21.23 0.26 -0.38
CA TYR A 41 21.95 1.29 -1.14
C TYR A 41 22.30 2.45 -0.21
N SER A 42 23.43 3.11 -0.50
CA SER A 42 23.94 4.25 0.28
C SER A 42 23.19 5.55 -0.01
N SER A 43 22.60 5.68 -1.21
CA SER A 43 21.72 6.77 -1.60
C SER A 43 20.29 6.53 -1.09
N HIS A 44 19.57 7.62 -0.81
CA HIS A 44 18.13 7.51 -0.52
C HIS A 44 17.38 7.17 -1.79
N GLN A 45 16.45 6.21 -1.68
CA GLN A 45 15.59 5.80 -2.79
C GLN A 45 14.15 6.22 -2.51
N ILE A 46 13.43 6.63 -3.55
CA ILE A 46 12.02 6.98 -3.44
C ILE A 46 11.15 5.87 -4.06
N HIS A 47 10.19 5.39 -3.28
CA HIS A 47 9.09 4.57 -3.74
C HIS A 47 7.81 5.42 -3.63
N ALA A 48 7.26 5.81 -4.77
CA ALA A 48 6.05 6.61 -4.85
C ALA A 48 5.00 5.89 -5.70
N ALA A 49 4.05 5.26 -5.04
CA ALA A 49 3.00 4.48 -5.68
C ALA A 49 1.62 5.14 -5.57
N VAL A 50 0.77 4.85 -6.55
CA VAL A 50 -0.65 5.21 -6.55
C VAL A 50 -1.49 3.95 -6.73
N VAL A 51 -2.43 3.71 -5.81
CA VAL A 51 -3.37 2.60 -5.91
C VAL A 51 -4.79 3.14 -5.93
N GLU A 52 -5.54 2.73 -6.95
CA GLU A 52 -6.95 3.05 -7.13
C GLU A 52 -7.76 1.75 -7.19
N ILE A 53 -8.80 1.68 -6.37
CA ILE A 53 -9.76 0.56 -6.38
C ILE A 53 -11.15 1.12 -6.60
N VAL A 54 -11.91 0.53 -7.52
CA VAL A 54 -13.34 0.81 -7.71
C VAL A 54 -14.11 -0.49 -7.53
N ALA A 55 -14.99 -0.54 -6.53
CA ALA A 55 -15.87 -1.68 -6.27
C ALA A 55 -17.32 -1.31 -6.60
N LEU A 56 -17.93 -2.03 -7.55
CA LEU A 56 -19.33 -1.85 -7.95
C LEU A 56 -20.28 -2.65 -7.04
N GLU A 57 -21.56 -2.72 -7.39
CA GLU A 57 -22.61 -3.26 -6.53
C GLU A 57 -22.30 -4.68 -6.06
N ARG A 58 -22.37 -4.92 -4.75
CA ARG A 58 -22.09 -6.20 -4.08
C ARG A 58 -20.70 -6.77 -4.38
N ALA A 59 -19.78 -5.97 -4.93
CA ALA A 59 -18.41 -6.39 -5.21
C ALA A 59 -17.54 -6.30 -3.94
N GLU A 60 -16.60 -7.23 -3.80
CA GLU A 60 -15.65 -7.26 -2.69
C GLU A 60 -14.21 -7.28 -3.20
N VAL A 61 -13.38 -6.36 -2.69
CA VAL A 61 -11.94 -6.31 -2.96
C VAL A 61 -11.17 -6.43 -1.66
N LYS A 62 -10.27 -7.41 -1.60
CA LYS A 62 -9.26 -7.54 -0.55
C LYS A 62 -7.91 -7.14 -1.13
N TYR A 63 -7.31 -6.12 -0.55
CA TYR A 63 -6.00 -5.61 -0.94
C TYR A 63 -5.02 -5.83 0.21
N SER A 64 -4.08 -6.73 0.00
CA SER A 64 -3.07 -7.10 0.99
C SER A 64 -1.70 -6.61 0.56
N THR A 65 -0.93 -6.07 1.50
CA THR A 65 0.43 -5.59 1.23
C THR A 65 1.41 -6.14 2.25
N VAL A 66 2.55 -6.61 1.77
CA VAL A 66 3.69 -7.01 2.60
C VAL A 66 4.92 -6.31 2.05
N GLN A 67 5.41 -5.33 2.79
CA GLN A 67 6.55 -4.52 2.38
C GLN A 67 7.69 -4.61 3.39
N ASN A 68 8.89 -4.93 2.89
CA ASN A 68 10.11 -4.94 3.68
C ASN A 68 11.22 -4.19 2.92
N TRP A 69 11.51 -2.98 3.37
CA TRP A 69 12.45 -2.09 2.71
C TRP A 69 13.82 -2.05 3.41
N TYR A 70 14.77 -1.33 2.81
CA TYR A 70 16.03 -1.00 3.46
C TYR A 70 15.90 0.31 4.27
N ALA A 71 16.30 0.26 5.54
CA ALA A 71 16.07 1.33 6.51
C ALA A 71 17.17 2.41 6.51
N GLY A 72 18.21 2.23 5.70
CA GLY A 72 19.43 3.04 5.74
C GLY A 72 20.46 2.49 6.74
N ASP A 73 21.60 3.16 6.82
CA ASP A 73 22.67 2.80 7.73
C ASP A 73 22.20 2.91 9.20
N PRO A 74 22.40 1.88 10.04
CA PRO A 74 21.91 1.88 11.43
C PRO A 74 22.51 2.98 12.32
N LYS A 75 23.71 3.49 12.00
CA LYS A 75 24.43 4.49 12.81
C LYS A 75 24.18 5.89 12.29
N THR A 76 24.37 6.12 10.99
CA THR A 76 24.26 7.45 10.36
C THR A 76 22.82 7.77 9.97
N GLY A 77 22.03 6.76 9.59
CA GLY A 77 20.70 6.93 8.99
C GLY A 77 20.75 7.33 7.52
N GLU A 78 21.92 7.23 6.87
CA GLU A 78 22.07 7.53 5.46
C GLU A 78 21.51 6.42 4.58
N GLY A 79 20.88 6.82 3.48
CA GLY A 79 20.26 5.92 2.53
C GLY A 79 18.89 5.43 3.02
N GLY A 80 18.48 4.27 2.50
CA GLY A 80 17.17 3.72 2.81
C GLY A 80 16.03 4.31 1.98
N VAL A 81 14.85 3.74 2.16
CA VAL A 81 13.70 3.99 1.27
C VAL A 81 12.73 4.99 1.89
N PHE A 82 12.35 5.99 1.10
CA PHE A 82 11.18 6.83 1.33
C PHE A 82 9.95 6.22 0.66
N ASN A 83 8.99 5.80 1.46
CA ASN A 83 7.80 5.07 1.03
C ASN A 83 6.58 6.00 1.11
N PHE A 84 6.30 6.70 0.00
CA PHE A 84 5.26 7.73 -0.09
C PHE A 84 4.15 7.27 -1.02
N VAL A 85 3.10 6.68 -0.47
CA VAL A 85 2.09 6.00 -1.29
C VAL A 85 0.70 6.55 -1.03
N THR A 86 -0.02 6.80 -2.11
CA THR A 86 -1.43 7.18 -2.07
C THR A 86 -2.29 6.00 -2.49
N LYS A 87 -3.06 5.43 -1.56
CA LYS A 87 -4.02 4.36 -1.84
C LYS A 87 -5.44 4.84 -1.57
N ARG A 88 -6.35 4.64 -2.52
CA ARG A 88 -7.75 5.03 -2.39
C ARG A 88 -8.67 4.02 -3.04
N GLY A 89 -9.61 3.53 -2.25
CA GLY A 89 -10.71 2.68 -2.67
C GLY A 89 -12.01 3.49 -2.72
N ARG A 90 -12.79 3.25 -3.76
CA ARG A 90 -14.14 3.80 -3.92
C ARG A 90 -15.11 2.63 -3.89
N CYS A 91 -15.82 2.50 -2.77
CA CYS A 91 -16.97 1.62 -2.64
C CYS A 91 -18.16 2.30 -3.35
N ALA A 92 -18.19 2.18 -4.68
CA ALA A 92 -19.08 2.94 -5.54
C ALA A 92 -20.50 2.39 -5.58
N GLY A 93 -20.65 1.06 -5.53
CA GLY A 93 -21.95 0.39 -5.58
C GLY A 93 -22.52 0.04 -4.20
N ASN A 94 -23.82 -0.22 -4.15
CA ASN A 94 -24.49 -0.64 -2.91
C ASN A 94 -23.93 -1.97 -2.41
N HIS A 95 -23.80 -2.12 -1.10
CA HIS A 95 -23.21 -3.30 -0.45
C HIS A 95 -21.80 -3.67 -0.95
N SER A 96 -21.07 -2.73 -1.56
CA SER A 96 -19.69 -2.94 -1.98
C SER A 96 -18.75 -2.94 -0.77
N LYS A 97 -17.66 -3.70 -0.87
CA LYS A 97 -16.70 -3.88 0.23
C LYS A 97 -15.26 -3.74 -0.26
N ILE A 98 -14.48 -2.94 0.44
CA ILE A 98 -13.02 -2.86 0.25
C ILE A 98 -12.34 -3.09 1.59
N SER A 99 -11.41 -4.05 1.61
CA SER A 99 -10.63 -4.40 2.79
C SER A 99 -9.15 -4.21 2.51
N TRP A 100 -8.51 -3.33 3.27
CA TRP A 100 -7.08 -3.07 3.22
C TRP A 100 -6.38 -3.84 4.33
N THR A 101 -5.36 -4.61 3.99
CA THR A 101 -4.47 -5.28 4.96
C THR A 101 -3.03 -4.92 4.64
N GLN A 102 -2.27 -4.47 5.64
CA GLN A 102 -0.88 -4.10 5.45
C GLN A 102 0.03 -4.57 6.56
N VAL A 103 1.21 -5.04 6.16
CA VAL A 103 2.38 -5.27 7.01
C VAL A 103 3.55 -4.51 6.41
N GLU A 104 4.09 -3.57 7.18
CA GLU A 104 5.08 -2.62 6.70
C GLU A 104 6.28 -2.56 7.65
N ALA A 105 7.46 -2.75 7.09
CA ALA A 105 8.72 -2.68 7.82
C ALA A 105 9.86 -2.13 6.93
N GLY A 106 10.89 -1.62 7.60
CA GLY A 106 12.20 -1.42 6.99
C GLY A 106 12.36 -0.17 6.14
N ALA A 107 11.37 0.70 5.97
CA ALA A 107 11.57 1.97 5.26
C ALA A 107 12.17 3.02 6.21
N ALA A 108 13.05 3.88 5.69
CA ALA A 108 13.60 5.00 6.44
C ALA A 108 12.49 5.99 6.84
N ILE A 109 11.61 6.32 5.88
CA ILE A 109 10.40 7.11 6.14
C ILE A 109 9.22 6.43 5.44
N THR A 110 8.13 6.23 6.18
CA THR A 110 6.86 5.77 5.62
C THR A 110 5.79 6.84 5.79
N TRP A 111 5.13 7.21 4.69
CA TRP A 111 3.99 8.13 4.73
C TRP A 111 2.83 7.62 3.89
N LYS A 112 1.80 7.07 4.55
CA LYS A 112 0.71 6.36 3.88
C LYS A 112 -0.62 6.48 4.61
N TYR A 113 -1.67 6.80 3.84
CA TYR A 113 -3.05 6.77 4.34
C TYR A 113 -3.98 6.10 3.32
N PRO A 114 -4.02 4.76 3.26
CA PRO A 114 -5.05 4.07 2.50
C PRO A 114 -6.43 4.53 2.93
N SER A 115 -7.32 4.72 1.96
CA SER A 115 -8.63 5.32 2.21
C SER A 115 -9.75 4.54 1.54
N CYS A 116 -10.93 4.59 2.14
CA CYS A 116 -12.18 4.15 1.51
C CYS A 116 -13.15 5.32 1.43
N ILE A 117 -13.71 5.53 0.25
CA ILE A 117 -14.89 6.38 0.02
C ILE A 117 -16.09 5.46 -0.02
N LEU A 118 -16.94 5.54 1.01
CA LEU A 118 -18.13 4.73 1.24
C LEU A 118 -19.34 5.38 0.56
N GLN A 119 -19.34 5.38 -0.77
CA GLN A 119 -20.34 6.11 -1.55
C GLN A 119 -21.66 5.33 -1.70
N GLY A 120 -21.61 4.01 -1.84
CA GLY A 120 -22.80 3.17 -1.98
C GLY A 120 -23.50 2.90 -0.65
N ASP A 121 -24.82 2.74 -0.68
CA ASP A 121 -25.59 2.38 0.51
C ASP A 121 -25.13 1.02 1.04
N HIS A 122 -24.99 0.92 2.36
CA HIS A 122 -24.48 -0.28 3.05
C HIS A 122 -23.07 -0.72 2.62
N SER A 123 -22.29 0.17 2.01
CA SER A 123 -20.89 -0.12 1.69
C SER A 123 -20.02 -0.25 2.95
N VAL A 124 -18.95 -1.03 2.85
CA VAL A 124 -18.06 -1.35 3.98
C VAL A 124 -16.61 -1.10 3.59
N GLY A 125 -15.90 -0.36 4.45
CA GLY A 125 -14.45 -0.18 4.39
C GLY A 125 -13.80 -0.81 5.61
N GLU A 126 -12.79 -1.65 5.40
CA GLU A 126 -11.98 -2.26 6.45
C GLU A 126 -10.51 -1.87 6.27
N PHE A 127 -9.80 -1.71 7.39
CA PHE A 127 -8.37 -1.44 7.38
C PHE A 127 -7.67 -2.13 8.55
N TYR A 128 -6.67 -2.94 8.22
CA TYR A 128 -5.81 -3.65 9.17
C TYR A 128 -4.36 -3.28 8.86
N SER A 129 -3.62 -2.82 9.87
CA SER A 129 -2.24 -2.36 9.70
C SER A 129 -1.34 -2.82 10.82
N ILE A 130 -0.16 -3.32 10.43
CA ILE A 130 0.97 -3.55 11.30
C ILE A 130 2.15 -2.77 10.70
N ALA A 131 2.66 -1.79 11.45
CA ALA A 131 3.84 -1.01 11.07
C ALA A 131 4.95 -1.20 12.11
N LEU A 132 6.15 -1.57 11.67
CA LEU A 132 7.31 -1.77 12.53
C LEU A 132 8.38 -0.71 12.23
N THR A 133 8.81 -0.01 13.28
CA THR A 133 9.91 0.96 13.25
C THR A 133 10.97 0.58 14.28
N ASN A 134 12.23 0.91 13.97
CA ASN A 134 13.40 0.68 14.82
C ASN A 134 14.49 1.70 14.45
N GLY A 135 15.38 2.02 15.39
CA GLY A 135 16.49 2.94 15.17
C GLY A 135 16.01 4.32 14.70
N LYS A 136 16.45 4.73 13.51
CA LYS A 136 16.14 6.05 12.92
C LYS A 136 14.92 6.08 12.00
N MET A 137 14.20 4.96 11.86
CA MET A 137 13.00 4.88 11.02
C MET A 137 11.89 5.80 11.54
N GLN A 138 11.16 6.43 10.62
CA GLN A 138 9.98 7.24 10.92
C GLN A 138 8.77 6.71 10.15
N ALA A 139 7.62 6.63 10.80
CA ALA A 139 6.38 6.21 10.16
C ALA A 139 5.24 7.14 10.57
N ASP A 140 4.61 7.72 9.56
CA ASP A 140 3.33 8.42 9.67
C ASP A 140 2.32 7.66 8.81
N THR A 141 1.58 6.75 9.46
CA THR A 141 0.68 5.82 8.77
C THR A 141 -0.68 5.80 9.43
N GLY A 142 -1.72 5.76 8.63
CA GLY A 142 -3.09 5.65 9.13
C GLY A 142 -4.07 5.28 8.03
N THR A 143 -5.34 5.60 8.23
CA THR A 143 -6.39 5.40 7.23
C THR A 143 -7.40 6.53 7.25
N LYS A 144 -8.18 6.67 6.17
CA LYS A 144 -9.30 7.62 6.08
C LYS A 144 -10.53 6.88 5.57
N MET A 145 -11.55 6.78 6.40
CA MET A 145 -12.88 6.26 6.02
C MET A 145 -13.81 7.46 5.86
N ILE A 146 -14.34 7.65 4.66
CA ILE A 146 -15.10 8.85 4.25
C ILE A 146 -16.44 8.42 3.71
#